data_AF-A0A7I0J789-F1
#
_entry.id   AF-A0A7I0J789-F1
#
_cell.length_a   1.000
_cell.length_b   1.000
_cell.length_c   1.000
_cell.angle_alpha   90.00
_cell.angle_beta   90.00
_cell.angle_gamma   90.00
#
_symmetry.space_group_name_H-M   'P 1'
#
loop_
_entity.id
_entity.type
_entity.pdbx_description
1 polymer ?
#
loop_
_entity_poly.entity_id
_entity_poly.type
_entity_poly.pdbx_seq_one_letter_code
_entity_poly.pdbx_strand_id
1 'polypeptide(L)'
;KETLYKWFGDRDGLLTATVQWQASKVRVAAVDRDRLDLVSLTASLERFASDWLKVISSDTSIALNRVAVGHAGSGKDDLGAVVLQNGRFALARRLKPVLEAGRQAGLLDFEDAETAFRT
;
A
#
# COMPACT_ATOMS: atom_id res chain seq x y z
N LYS A 1 6.03 32.39 -6.69
CA LYS A 1 5.01 31.30 -6.73
C LYS A 1 5.23 30.32 -7.92
N GLU A 2 6.41 30.27 -8.54
CA GLU A 2 6.68 29.46 -9.74
C GLU A 2 7.23 28.03 -9.49
N THR A 3 7.37 27.56 -8.24
CA THR A 3 8.08 26.30 -7.93
C THR A 3 7.18 25.07 -7.78
N LEU A 4 6.02 25.19 -7.13
CA LEU A 4 5.11 24.05 -6.91
C LEU A 4 4.38 23.61 -8.20
N TYR A 5 3.87 24.56 -8.99
CA TYR A 5 3.17 24.27 -10.25
C TYR A 5 4.12 23.67 -11.31
N LYS A 6 5.40 24.07 -11.32
CA LYS A 6 6.42 23.48 -12.22
C LYS A 6 6.72 22.01 -11.89
N TRP A 7 6.63 21.60 -10.63
CA TRP A 7 6.96 20.23 -10.21
C TRP A 7 5.75 19.30 -10.21
N PHE A 8 4.57 19.83 -9.89
CA PHE A 8 3.38 19.02 -9.67
C PHE A 8 2.26 19.29 -10.67
N GLY A 9 2.45 20.22 -11.61
CA GLY A 9 1.45 20.56 -12.62
C GLY A 9 0.31 21.38 -12.02
N ASP A 10 -0.52 20.77 -11.20
CA ASP A 10 -1.70 21.38 -10.58
C ASP A 10 -1.92 20.86 -9.15
N ARG A 11 -3.11 21.10 -8.59
CA ARG A 11 -3.51 20.60 -7.27
C ARG A 11 -3.52 19.07 -7.24
N ASP A 12 -3.97 18.43 -8.31
CA ASP A 12 -4.20 16.99 -8.36
C ASP A 12 -2.87 16.24 -8.50
N GLY A 13 -1.93 16.79 -9.25
CA GLY A 13 -0.57 16.27 -9.30
C GLY A 13 0.16 16.38 -7.96
N LEU A 14 -0.08 17.44 -7.17
CA LEU A 14 0.47 17.56 -5.81
C LEU A 14 -0.13 16.50 -4.87
N LEU A 15 -1.45 16.31 -4.93
CA LEU A 15 -2.14 15.30 -4.12
C LEU A 15 -1.70 13.88 -4.51
N THR A 16 -1.57 13.61 -5.80
CA THR A 16 -1.06 12.34 -6.34
C THR A 16 0.35 12.03 -5.85
N ALA A 17 1.27 12.99 -5.94
CA ALA A 17 2.62 12.84 -5.43
C ALA A 17 2.65 12.58 -3.92
N THR A 18 1.75 13.23 -3.16
CA THR A 18 1.63 13.02 -1.72
C THR A 18 1.16 11.59 -1.40
N VAL A 19 0.17 11.08 -2.13
CA VAL A 19 -0.31 9.70 -2.01
C VAL A 19 0.82 8.71 -2.30
N GLN A 20 1.53 8.90 -3.42
CA GLN A 20 2.67 8.04 -3.80
C GLN A 20 3.77 8.05 -2.75
N TRP A 21 4.09 9.23 -2.20
CA TRP A 21 5.08 9.35 -1.13
C TRP A 21 4.64 8.60 0.14
N GLN A 22 3.38 8.71 0.56
CA GLN A 22 2.87 7.93 1.70
C GLN A 22 2.95 6.43 1.43
N ALA A 23 2.53 6.00 0.24
CA ALA A 23 2.61 4.60 -0.18
C ALA A 23 4.05 4.07 -0.18
N SER A 24 5.05 4.90 -0.48
CA SER A 24 6.47 4.49 -0.48
C SER A 24 7.00 4.10 0.91
N LYS A 25 6.32 4.51 1.99
CA LYS A 25 6.75 4.23 3.36
C LYS A 25 6.51 2.77 3.78
N VAL A 26 5.56 2.07 3.16
CA VAL A 26 5.33 0.65 3.45
C VAL A 26 6.30 -0.18 2.64
N ARG A 27 7.36 -0.67 3.27
CA ARG A 27 8.33 -1.55 2.63
C ARG A 27 7.98 -2.99 2.97
N VAL A 28 8.11 -3.87 1.98
CA VAL A 28 8.14 -5.32 2.21
C VAL A 28 9.58 -5.76 2.03
N ALA A 29 10.16 -6.38 3.06
CA ALA A 29 11.48 -6.96 2.94
C ALA A 29 11.45 -8.08 1.90
N ALA A 30 12.51 -8.21 1.11
CA ALA A 30 12.67 -9.36 0.24
C ALA A 30 12.73 -10.62 1.11
N VAL A 31 11.91 -11.61 0.77
CA VAL A 31 11.90 -12.91 1.47
C VAL A 31 12.97 -13.79 0.82
N ASP A 32 13.91 -14.27 1.64
CA ASP A 32 14.81 -15.35 1.25
C ASP A 32 14.04 -16.67 1.31
N ARG A 33 13.67 -17.20 0.13
CA ARG A 33 12.82 -18.39 0.02
C ARG A 33 13.52 -19.65 0.49
N ASP A 34 14.84 -19.73 0.35
CA ASP A 34 15.61 -20.92 0.69
C ASP A 34 15.82 -21.06 2.19
N ARG A 35 15.65 -19.97 2.94
CA ARG A 35 15.80 -19.91 4.41
C ARG A 35 14.52 -19.54 5.14
N LEU A 36 13.38 -19.52 4.44
CA LEU A 36 12.11 -19.15 5.03
C LEU A 36 11.66 -20.21 6.02
N ASP A 37 11.46 -19.78 7.26
CA ASP A 37 10.88 -20.57 8.34
C ASP A 37 9.70 -19.82 8.96
N LEU A 38 9.00 -20.48 9.90
CA LEU A 38 7.83 -19.88 10.53
C LEU A 38 8.17 -18.59 11.29
N VAL A 39 9.35 -18.52 11.92
CA VAL A 39 9.78 -17.36 12.71
C VAL A 39 10.02 -16.14 11.82
N SER A 40 10.79 -16.32 10.76
CA SER A 40 11.10 -15.28 9.78
C SER A 40 9.86 -14.85 8.98
N LEU A 41 8.97 -15.78 8.64
CA LEU A 41 7.69 -15.47 8.01
C LEU A 41 6.80 -14.61 8.92
N THR A 42 6.61 -15.02 10.17
CA THR A 42 5.82 -14.26 11.15
C THR A 42 6.40 -12.86 11.35
N ALA A 43 7.71 -12.74 11.55
CA ALA A 43 8.37 -11.44 11.70
C ALA A 43 8.19 -10.52 10.48
N SER A 44 8.22 -11.10 9.27
CA SER A 44 7.97 -10.35 8.03
C SER A 44 6.53 -9.85 7.94
N LEU A 45 5.54 -10.70 8.28
CA LEU A 45 4.12 -10.35 8.27
C LEU A 45 3.79 -9.29 9.34
N GLU A 46 4.31 -9.44 10.56
CA GLU A 46 4.13 -8.47 11.64
C GLU A 46 4.72 -7.10 11.30
N ARG A 47 5.93 -7.07 10.73
CA ARG A 47 6.56 -5.82 10.31
C ARG A 47 5.75 -5.13 9.21
N PHE A 48 5.31 -5.90 8.21
CA PHE A 48 4.43 -5.37 7.17
C PHE A 48 3.14 -4.79 7.75
N ALA A 49 2.46 -5.52 8.64
CA ALA A 49 1.24 -5.07 9.28
C ALA A 49 1.47 -3.79 10.11
N SER A 50 2.55 -3.73 10.89
CA SER A 50 2.91 -2.54 11.68
C SER A 50 3.17 -1.31 10.80
N ASP A 51 3.96 -1.47 9.74
CA ASP A 51 4.30 -0.38 8.83
C ASP A 51 3.06 0.08 8.05
N TRP A 52 2.20 -0.86 7.66
CA TRP A 52 0.93 -0.53 7.01
C TRP A 52 0.00 0.24 7.95
N LEU A 53 -0.23 -0.25 9.17
CA LEU A 53 -1.06 0.40 10.18
C LEU A 53 -0.59 1.83 10.45
N LYS A 54 0.72 2.07 10.58
CA LYS A 54 1.29 3.41 10.75
C LYS A 54 0.96 4.35 9.60
N VAL A 55 1.00 3.85 8.36
CA VAL A 55 0.68 4.67 7.18
C VAL A 55 -0.81 4.99 7.13
N ILE A 56 -1.68 3.99 7.26
CA ILE A 56 -3.14 4.23 7.11
C ILE A 56 -3.74 5.03 8.26
N SER A 57 -3.16 4.93 9.47
CA SER A 57 -3.60 5.71 10.64
C SER A 57 -2.98 7.10 10.72
N SER A 58 -2.09 7.47 9.80
CA SER A 58 -1.49 8.81 9.78
C SER A 58 -2.51 9.89 9.42
N ASP A 59 -2.37 11.08 10.02
CA ASP A 59 -3.19 12.25 9.72
C ASP A 59 -3.23 12.58 8.22
N THR A 60 -2.09 12.41 7.53
CA THR A 60 -2.01 12.61 6.08
C THR A 60 -2.87 11.62 5.31
N SER A 61 -2.81 10.32 5.66
CA SER A 61 -3.63 9.29 5.01
C SER A 61 -5.12 9.54 5.24
N ILE A 62 -5.49 9.91 6.47
CA ILE A 62 -6.88 10.23 6.83
C ILE A 62 -7.35 11.46 6.03
N ALA A 63 -6.55 12.52 5.97
CA ALA A 63 -6.88 13.73 5.22
C ALA A 63 -7.05 13.44 3.72
N LEU A 64 -6.13 12.67 3.12
CA LEU A 64 -6.22 12.28 1.71
C LEU A 64 -7.48 11.46 1.41
N ASN A 65 -7.81 10.49 2.26
CA ASN A 65 -9.05 9.71 2.11
C ASN A 65 -10.29 10.59 2.24
N ARG A 66 -10.32 11.53 3.19
CA ARG A 66 -11.43 12.49 3.33
C ARG A 66 -11.61 13.35 2.08
N VAL A 67 -10.52 13.86 1.51
CA VAL A 67 -10.56 14.64 0.27
C VAL A 67 -11.06 13.77 -0.88
N ALA A 68 -10.51 12.57 -1.06
CA ALA A 68 -10.92 11.65 -2.12
C ALA A 68 -12.41 11.29 -2.05
N VAL A 69 -12.94 10.96 -0.87
CA VAL A 69 -14.36 10.66 -0.67
C VAL A 69 -15.23 11.89 -0.92
N GLY A 70 -14.80 13.08 -0.47
CA GLY A 70 -15.54 14.32 -0.70
C GLY A 70 -15.63 14.74 -2.16
N HIS A 71 -14.64 14.38 -2.99
CA HIS A 71 -14.62 14.73 -4.41
C HIS A 71 -15.26 13.66 -5.31
N ALA A 72 -15.38 12.41 -4.84
CA ALA A 72 -15.94 11.30 -5.62
C ALA A 72 -17.37 11.54 -6.15
N GLY A 73 -18.18 12.36 -5.46
CA GLY A 73 -19.54 12.74 -5.90
C GLY A 73 -19.59 13.87 -6.94
N SER A 74 -18.47 14.52 -7.23
CA SER A 74 -18.42 15.71 -8.11
C SER A 74 -18.15 15.40 -9.58
N GLY A 75 -17.80 14.15 -9.91
CA GLY A 75 -17.46 13.71 -11.28
C GLY A 75 -16.16 14.32 -11.84
N LYS A 76 -15.53 15.23 -11.08
CA LYS A 76 -14.19 15.73 -11.30
C LYS A 76 -13.27 15.03 -10.32
N ASP A 77 -12.12 14.58 -10.81
CA ASP A 77 -10.94 14.14 -10.05
C ASP A 77 -10.76 12.62 -9.92
N ASP A 78 -9.59 12.16 -10.40
CA ASP A 78 -9.10 10.78 -10.35
C ASP A 78 -8.44 10.44 -8.99
N LEU A 79 -8.50 11.35 -8.01
CA LEU A 79 -7.80 11.21 -6.72
C LEU A 79 -8.23 9.94 -5.96
N GLY A 80 -9.51 9.58 -6.03
CA GLY A 80 -10.00 8.33 -5.44
C GLY A 80 -9.34 7.10 -6.05
N ALA A 81 -9.18 7.05 -7.37
CA ALA A 81 -8.49 5.95 -8.03
C ALA A 81 -6.99 5.95 -7.71
N VAL A 82 -6.36 7.12 -7.66
CA VAL A 82 -4.95 7.27 -7.27
C VAL A 82 -4.72 6.74 -5.85
N VAL A 83 -5.59 7.09 -4.89
CA VAL A 83 -5.54 6.59 -3.51
C VAL A 83 -5.72 5.07 -3.47
N LEU A 84 -6.64 4.50 -4.25
CA LEU A 84 -6.84 3.04 -4.32
C LEU A 84 -5.63 2.32 -4.91
N GLN A 85 -5.11 2.82 -6.03
CA GLN A 85 -3.98 2.23 -6.76
C GLN A 85 -2.69 2.24 -5.94
N ASN A 86 -2.44 3.30 -5.18
CA ASN A 86 -1.24 3.49 -4.37
C ASN A 86 -1.42 3.04 -2.91
N GLY A 87 -2.66 2.89 -2.45
CA GLY A 87 -2.98 2.34 -1.13
C GLY A 87 -3.09 0.82 -1.19
N ARG A 88 -4.30 0.30 -0.98
CA ARG A 88 -4.56 -1.14 -0.83
C ARG A 88 -4.01 -1.99 -1.97
N PHE A 89 -4.12 -1.55 -3.23
CA PHE A 89 -3.67 -2.37 -4.37
C PHE A 89 -2.15 -2.46 -4.47
N ALA A 90 -1.42 -1.38 -4.20
CA ALA A 90 0.03 -1.42 -4.14
C ALA A 90 0.51 -2.35 -3.01
N LEU A 91 -0.19 -2.34 -1.87
CA LEU A 91 0.12 -3.19 -0.73
C LEU A 91 -0.15 -4.67 -1.00
N ALA A 92 -1.29 -5.00 -1.61
CA ALA A 92 -1.60 -6.34 -2.06
C ALA A 92 -0.48 -6.89 -2.95
N ARG A 93 -0.05 -6.11 -3.95
CA ARG A 93 1.05 -6.48 -4.85
C ARG A 93 2.38 -6.72 -4.11
N ARG A 94 2.67 -5.96 -3.06
CA ARG A 94 3.90 -6.11 -2.27
C ARG A 94 3.86 -7.30 -1.32
N LEU A 95 2.70 -7.62 -0.74
CA LEU A 95 2.56 -8.70 0.24
C LEU A 95 2.41 -10.08 -0.41
N LYS A 96 1.77 -10.15 -1.59
CA LYS A 96 1.57 -11.41 -2.34
C LYS A 96 2.81 -12.29 -2.44
N PRO A 97 4.01 -11.78 -2.83
CA PRO A 97 5.21 -12.62 -2.88
C PRO A 97 5.60 -13.26 -1.55
N VAL A 98 5.29 -12.63 -0.42
CA VAL A 98 5.54 -13.17 0.93
C VAL A 98 4.58 -14.31 1.23
N LEU A 99 3.29 -14.13 0.91
CA LEU A 99 2.27 -15.16 1.08
C LEU A 99 2.60 -16.38 0.21
N GLU A 100 2.91 -16.16 -1.07
CA GLU A 100 3.29 -17.23 -1.99
C GLU A 100 4.56 -17.96 -1.54
N ALA A 101 5.56 -17.26 -0.99
CA ALA A 101 6.75 -17.89 -0.43
C ALA A 101 6.39 -18.79 0.78
N GLY A 102 5.54 -18.31 1.69
CA GLY A 102 5.05 -19.10 2.82
C GLY A 102 4.27 -20.34 2.38
N ARG A 103 3.45 -20.23 1.33
CA ARG A 103 2.74 -21.37 0.73
C ARG A 103 3.70 -22.37 0.10
N GLN A 104 4.67 -21.91 -0.69
CA GLN A 104 5.68 -22.76 -1.33
C GLN A 104 6.54 -23.51 -0.30
N ALA A 105 6.80 -22.89 0.85
CA ALA A 105 7.51 -23.51 1.98
C ALA A 105 6.62 -24.44 2.84
N GLY A 106 5.33 -24.58 2.53
CA GLY A 106 4.37 -25.37 3.32
C GLY A 106 4.02 -24.75 4.67
N LEU A 107 4.29 -23.46 4.87
CA LEU A 107 4.03 -22.72 6.11
C LEU A 107 2.66 -22.04 6.12
N LEU A 108 2.06 -21.82 4.94
CA LEU A 108 0.73 -21.24 4.77
C LEU A 108 -0.11 -22.14 3.87
N ASP A 109 -1.41 -22.19 4.14
CA ASP A 109 -2.37 -22.91 3.32
C ASP A 109 -3.47 -21.95 2.82
N PHE A 110 -3.53 -21.78 1.50
CA PHE A 110 -4.53 -21.01 0.80
C PHE A 110 -4.49 -21.32 -0.71
N GLU A 111 -5.62 -21.15 -1.40
CA GLU A 111 -5.72 -21.41 -2.84
C GLU A 111 -5.17 -20.27 -3.70
N ASP A 112 -5.51 -19.03 -3.32
CA ASP A 112 -5.19 -17.80 -4.06
C ASP A 112 -4.71 -16.69 -3.12
N ALA A 113 -3.53 -16.11 -3.42
CA ALA A 113 -2.93 -15.06 -2.60
C ALA A 113 -3.72 -13.74 -2.63
N GLU A 114 -4.48 -13.44 -3.70
CA GLU A 114 -5.36 -12.27 -3.68
C GLU A 114 -6.50 -12.45 -2.67
N THR A 115 -7.13 -13.63 -2.66
CA THR A 115 -8.18 -13.99 -1.73
C THR A 115 -7.66 -14.01 -0.29
N ALA A 116 -6.50 -14.64 -0.05
CA ALA A 116 -5.85 -14.67 1.26
C ALA A 116 -5.51 -13.25 1.80
N PHE A 117 -5.16 -12.31 0.92
CA PHE A 117 -4.94 -10.91 1.32
C PHE A 117 -6.24 -10.15 1.65
N ARG A 118 -7.39 -10.61 1.16
CA ARG A 118 -8.68 -9.92 1.30
C ARG A 118 -9.49 -10.38 2.52
N THR A 119 -9.23 -11.59 3.02
CA THR A 119 -9.78 -12.16 4.26
C THR A 119 -9.06 -11.63 5.49
#